data_AF-A0A6H1PCE0-F1
#
_entry.id   AF-A0A6H1PCE0-F1
#
_cell.length_a   1.000
_cell.length_b   1.000
_cell.length_c   1.000
_cell.angle_alpha   90.00
_cell.angle_beta   90.00
_cell.angle_gamma   90.00
#
_symmetry.space_group_name_H-M   'P 1'
#
loop_
_entity.id
_entity.type
_entity.pdbx_description
1 polymer ?
#
loop_
_entity_poly.entity_id
_entity_poly.type
_entity_poly.pdbx_seq_one_letter_code
_entity_poly.pdbx_strand_id
1 'polypeptide(L)' 'MAYNNKPNPDDRSDNVEKLQAMIQNTENNIEAAEESLALTDSETQRQEIEAKNERRRESIDSFRSEIKDEAHNQES' A
#
# COMPACT_ATOMS: atom_id res chain seq x y z
N MET A 1 -34.31 -21.54 -9.86
CA MET A 1 -33.99 -20.20 -9.31
C MET A 1 -32.70 -19.76 -9.99
N ALA A 2 -32.76 -18.78 -10.89
CA ALA A 2 -31.58 -18.26 -11.56
C ALA A 2 -30.82 -17.40 -10.55
N TYR A 3 -29.63 -17.84 -10.15
CA TYR A 3 -28.71 -17.03 -9.38
C TYR A 3 -28.22 -15.91 -10.31
N ASN A 4 -28.87 -14.75 -10.23
CA ASN A 4 -28.35 -13.52 -10.79
C ASN A 4 -27.09 -13.15 -9.98
N ASN A 5 -25.97 -13.80 -10.29
CA ASN A 5 -24.65 -13.32 -9.92
C ASN A 5 -24.30 -12.18 -10.89
N LYS A 6 -25.07 -11.09 -10.79
CA LYS A 6 -24.70 -9.85 -11.45
C LYS A 6 -23.49 -9.38 -10.66
N PRO A 7 -22.28 -9.34 -11.23
CA PRO A 7 -21.16 -8.74 -10.52
C PRO A 7 -21.63 -7.35 -10.11
N ASN A 8 -21.57 -7.04 -8.82
CA ASN A 8 -21.69 -5.65 -8.41
C ASN A 8 -20.72 -4.89 -9.32
N PRO A 9 -21.12 -3.74 -9.91
CA PRO A 9 -20.13 -2.87 -10.50
C PRO A 9 -19.08 -2.68 -9.41
N ASP A 10 -17.85 -3.13 -9.64
CA ASP A 10 -16.76 -2.96 -8.69
C ASP A 10 -16.82 -1.48 -8.31
N ASP A 11 -17.18 -1.21 -7.05
CA ASP A 11 -17.27 0.16 -6.61
C ASP A 11 -15.83 0.62 -6.49
N ARG A 12 -15.33 1.19 -7.59
CA ARG A 12 -13.93 1.60 -7.70
C ARG A 12 -13.56 2.63 -6.63
N SER A 13 -14.55 3.26 -5.99
CA SER A 13 -14.32 4.09 -4.81
C SER A 13 -13.85 3.30 -3.59
N ASP A 14 -14.35 2.07 -3.37
CA ASP A 14 -13.88 1.17 -2.31
C ASP A 14 -12.41 0.77 -2.52
N ASN A 15 -11.98 0.61 -3.78
CA ASN A 15 -10.59 0.24 -4.10
C ASN A 15 -9.63 1.38 -3.80
N VAL A 16 -10.01 2.62 -4.14
CA VAL A 16 -9.22 3.81 -3.80
C VAL A 16 -9.08 3.97 -2.28
N GLU A 17 -10.16 3.83 -1.52
CA GLU A 17 -10.11 3.93 -0.06
C GLU A 17 -9.21 2.85 0.57
N LYS A 18 -9.31 1.60 0.10
CA LYS A 18 -8.44 0.50 0.55
C LYS A 18 -6.97 0.76 0.21
N LEU A 19 -6.67 1.22 -1.00
CA LEU A 19 -5.30 1.53 -1.42
C LEU A 19 -4.72 2.67 -0.58
N GLN A 20 -5.50 3.73 -0.32
CA GLN A 20 -5.08 4.83 0.57
C GLN A 20 -4.80 4.33 2.00
N ALA A 21 -5.65 3.47 2.55
CA ALA A 21 -5.43 2.86 3.86
C ALA A 21 -4.18 1.99 3.89
N MET A 22 -3.91 1.21 2.83
CA MET A 22 -2.70 0.40 2.71
C MET A 22 -1.43 1.27 2.62
N ILE A 23 -1.48 2.39 1.90
CA ILE A 23 -0.37 3.36 1.84
C ILE A 23 -0.09 3.91 3.24
N GLN A 24 -1.10 4.43 3.94
CA GLN A 24 -0.92 5.00 5.28
C GLN A 24 -0.35 3.97 6.26
N ASN A 25 -0.88 2.74 6.25
CA ASN A 25 -0.36 1.66 7.09
C ASN A 25 1.09 1.32 6.76
N THR A 26 1.46 1.36 5.47
CA THR A 26 2.82 1.07 5.02
C THR A 26 3.79 2.19 5.40
N GLU A 27 3.37 3.46 5.30
CA GLU A 27 4.13 4.62 5.76
C GLU A 27 4.38 4.55 7.27
N ASN A 28 3.35 4.30 8.08
CA ASN A 28 3.51 4.10 9.53
C ASN A 28 4.48 2.95 9.87
N ASN A 29 4.45 1.86 9.08
CA ASN A 29 5.36 0.74 9.25
C ASN A 29 6.81 1.05 8.85
N ILE A 30 7.03 2.00 7.94
CA ILE A 30 8.35 2.52 7.60
C ILE A 30 8.85 3.38 8.76
N GLU A 31 8.05 4.33 9.24
CA GLU A 31 8.40 5.23 10.35
C GLU A 31 8.75 4.42 11.62
N ALA A 32 7.91 3.48 12.03
CA ALA A 32 8.19 2.63 13.20
C ALA A 32 9.47 1.79 13.04
N ALA A 33 9.80 1.39 11.81
CA ALA A 33 11.02 0.66 11.52
C ALA A 33 12.25 1.59 11.51
N GLU A 34 12.11 2.84 11.07
CA GLU A 34 13.15 3.88 11.17
C GLU A 34 13.43 4.29 12.63
N GLU A 35 12.39 4.36 13.47
CA GLU A 35 12.57 4.54 14.92
C GLU A 35 13.35 3.36 15.54
N SER A 36 13.02 2.13 15.12
CA SER A 36 13.73 0.92 15.57
C SER A 36 15.20 0.92 15.10
N LEU A 37 15.48 1.43 13.90
CA LEU A 37 16.84 1.60 13.38
C LEU A 37 17.69 2.51 14.29
N ALA A 38 17.11 3.57 14.84
CA ALA A 38 17.82 4.48 15.74
C ALA A 38 18.29 3.80 17.05
N LEU A 39 17.62 2.72 17.45
CA LEU A 39 17.91 1.97 18.68
C LEU A 39 18.70 0.67 18.45
N THR A 40 18.83 0.23 17.19
CA THR A 40 19.52 -1.02 16.85
C THR A 40 21.02 -0.81 16.77
N ASP A 41 21.83 -1.66 17.41
CA ASP A 41 23.30 -1.62 17.30
C ASP A 41 23.87 -2.64 16.27
N SER A 42 23.03 -3.55 15.78
CA SER A 42 23.42 -4.59 14.83
C SER A 42 23.35 -4.11 13.38
N GLU A 43 24.50 -4.05 12.71
CA GLU A 43 24.62 -3.68 11.30
C GLU A 43 23.74 -4.55 10.38
N THR A 44 23.68 -5.86 10.64
CA THR A 44 22.85 -6.79 9.87
C THR A 44 21.36 -6.44 10.00
N GLN A 45 20.89 -6.17 11.22
CA GLN A 45 19.50 -5.75 11.42
C GLN A 45 19.23 -4.39 10.75
N ARG A 46 20.20 -3.47 10.75
CA ARG A 46 20.03 -2.19 10.05
C ARG A 46 19.77 -2.41 8.56
N GLN A 47 20.63 -3.19 7.91
CA GLN A 47 20.53 -3.47 6.47
C GLN A 47 19.24 -4.20 6.11
N GLU A 48 18.79 -5.14 6.95
CA GLU A 48 17.51 -5.84 6.75
C GLU A 48 16.30 -4.90 6.84
N ILE A 49 16.31 -3.97 7.81
CA ILE A 49 15.24 -2.98 7.97
C ILE A 49 15.24 -2.01 6.78
N GLU A 50 16.39 -1.50 6.39
CA GLU A 50 16.53 -0.60 5.23
C GLU A 50 16.03 -1.25 3.93
N ALA A 51 16.48 -2.47 3.63
CA ALA A 51 16.04 -3.21 2.45
C ALA A 51 14.54 -3.56 2.49
N LYS A 52 13.95 -3.71 3.69
CA LYS A 52 12.50 -3.89 3.83
C LYS A 52 11.75 -2.58 3.60
N ASN A 53 12.29 -1.45 4.09
CA ASN A 53 11.71 -0.13 3.87
C ASN A 53 11.79 0.29 2.41
N GLU A 54 12.86 -0.04 1.70
CA GLU A 54 12.99 0.20 0.25
C GLU A 54 11.87 -0.50 -0.54
N ARG A 55 11.67 -1.81 -0.32
CA ARG A 55 10.57 -2.56 -0.96
C ARG A 55 9.17 -2.04 -0.60
N ARG A 56 9.00 -1.50 0.61
CA ARG A 56 7.73 -0.87 1.03
C ARG A 56 7.49 0.44 0.26
N ARG A 57 8.53 1.24 0.00
CA ARG A 57 8.43 2.46 -0.83
C ARG A 57 8.04 2.11 -2.27
N GLU A 58 8.64 1.08 -2.87
CA GLU A 58 8.24 0.58 -4.19
C GLU A 58 6.77 0.12 -4.23
N SER A 59 6.30 -0.52 -3.15
CA SER A 59 4.90 -0.94 -3.02
C SER A 59 3.95 0.26 -2.92
N ILE A 60 4.33 1.29 -2.16
CA ILE A 60 3.56 2.55 -2.07
C ILE A 60 3.46 3.22 -3.44
N ASP A 61 4.55 3.28 -4.20
CA ASP A 61 4.53 3.88 -5.54
C ASP A 61 3.62 3.10 -6.49
N SER A 62 3.61 1.76 -6.38
CA SER A 62 2.68 0.91 -7.13
C SER A 62 1.22 1.20 -6.75
N PHE A 63 0.89 1.29 -5.45
CA PHE A 63 -0.45 1.65 -5.00
C PHE A 63 -0.87 3.05 -5.44
N ARG A 64 0.05 4.03 -5.43
CA ARG A 64 -0.21 5.39 -5.93
C ARG A 64 -0.52 5.38 -7.42
N SER A 65 0.16 4.56 -8.21
CA SER A 65 -0.15 4.37 -9.63
C SER A 65 -1.53 3.76 -9.81
N GLU A 66 -1.86 2.69 -9.06
CA GLU A 66 -3.18 2.05 -9.12
C GLU A 66 -4.30 3.02 -8.75
N ILE A 67 -4.16 3.82 -7.69
CA ILE A 67 -5.15 4.86 -7.32
C ILE A 67 -5.39 5.83 -8.48
N LYS A 68 -4.32 6.25 -9.15
CA LYS A 68 -4.43 7.19 -10.28
C LYS A 68 -5.17 6.56 -11.46
N ASP A 69 -4.87 5.30 -11.76
CA ASP A 69 -5.52 4.57 -12.84
C ASP A 69 -7.01 4.34 -12.52
N GLU A 70 -7.35 3.99 -11.28
CA GLU A 70 -8.75 3.84 -10.83
C GLU A 70 -9.53 5.16 -10.89
N ALA A 71 -8.90 6.28 -10.51
CA ALA A 71 -9.51 7.60 -10.60
C ALA A 71 -9.79 8.02 -12.05
N HIS A 72 -8.86 7.77 -12.98
CA HIS A 72 -9.08 8.04 -14.40
C HIS A 72 -10.17 7.16 -15.01
N ASN A 73 -10.30 5.93 -14.54
CA ASN A 73 -11.25 4.96 -15.05
C ASN A 73 -12.69 5.25 -14.53
N GLN A 74 -12.83 6.01 -13.43
CA GLN A 74 -14.11 6.55 -12.95
C GLN A 74 -14.70 7.68 -13.83
N GLU A 75 -13.88 8.39 -14.60
CA GLU A 75 -14.32 9.51 -15.46
C GLU A 75 -14.77 9.10 -16.88
N SER A 76 -14.67 7.80 -17.24
CA SER A 76 -14.99 7.27 -18.59
C SER A 76 -16.35 6.59 -18.69
#